data_AF-A0AAJ8VTV3-F1
#
_entry.id   AF-A0AAJ8VTV3-F1
#
_cell.length_a   1.000
_cell.length_b   1.000
_cell.length_c   1.000
_cell.angle_alpha   90.00
_cell.angle_beta   90.00
_cell.angle_gamma   90.00
#
_symmetry.space_group_name_H-M   'P 1'
#
loop_
_entity.id
_entity.type
_entity.pdbx_description
1 polymer ?
#
loop_
_entity_poly.entity_id
_entity_poly.type
_entity_poly.pdbx_seq_one_letter_code
_entity_poly.pdbx_strand_id
1 'polypeptide(L)'
;MSNQGIPYNEATQLFHSSTPVVNSAITTTTTIFTIFLILLSFGSLSFNLLGDIKKKSFLSYLISATVAALSIGFSAVYVMNYVGVYI
;
A
#
# COMPACT_ATOMS: atom_id res chain seq x y z
N MET A 1 2.22 -36.33 16.29
CA MET A 1 1.28 -35.49 15.52
C MET A 1 1.87 -35.31 14.14
N SER A 2 1.42 -36.08 13.15
CA SER A 2 2.01 -36.10 11.82
C SER A 2 1.61 -34.86 11.03
N ASN A 3 2.60 -34.05 10.69
CA ASN A 3 2.54 -32.89 9.82
C ASN A 3 2.42 -33.34 8.34
N GLN A 4 1.39 -34.13 8.03
CA GLN A 4 1.11 -34.60 6.67
C GLN A 4 0.06 -33.67 6.08
N GLY A 5 0.46 -32.91 5.05
CA GLY A 5 -0.44 -32.02 4.31
C GLY A 5 -1.59 -32.76 3.65
N ILE A 6 -2.52 -31.98 3.09
CA ILE A 6 -3.73 -32.49 2.42
C ILE A 6 -3.32 -33.37 1.21
N PRO A 7 -3.95 -34.55 1.01
CA PRO A 7 -3.71 -35.39 -0.16
C PRO A 7 -3.85 -34.64 -1.48
N TYR A 8 -2.99 -34.94 -2.46
CA TYR A 8 -2.94 -34.22 -3.75
C TYR A 8 -4.30 -34.23 -4.48
N ASN A 9 -5.00 -35.36 -4.48
CA ASN A 9 -6.33 -35.49 -5.08
C ASN A 9 -7.35 -34.53 -4.46
N GLU A 10 -7.34 -34.38 -3.13
CA GLU A 10 -8.21 -33.45 -2.41
C GLU A 10 -7.83 -31.99 -2.70
N ALA A 11 -6.53 -31.66 -2.73
CA ALA A 11 -6.05 -30.33 -3.11
C ALA A 11 -6.46 -29.95 -4.54
N THR A 12 -6.44 -30.91 -5.47
CA THR A 12 -6.81 -30.69 -6.87
C THR A 12 -8.32 -30.46 -7.01
N GLN A 13 -9.15 -31.22 -6.29
CA GLN A 13 -10.60 -30.99 -6.23
C GLN A 13 -10.94 -29.60 -5.65
N LEU A 14 -10.24 -29.19 -4.59
CA LEU A 14 -10.40 -27.86 -3.99
C LEU A 14 -9.98 -26.76 -4.97
N PHE A 15 -8.87 -26.92 -5.69
CA PHE A 15 -8.42 -25.96 -6.70
C PHE A 15 -9.45 -25.79 -7.82
N HIS A 16 -10.02 -26.88 -8.35
CA HIS A 16 -11.05 -26.83 -9.39
C HIS A 16 -12.36 -26.21 -8.92
N SER A 17 -12.66 -26.29 -7.63
CA SER A 17 -13.88 -25.73 -7.03
C SER A 17 -13.68 -24.29 -6.53
N SER A 18 -12.46 -23.75 -6.62
CA SER A 18 -12.12 -22.41 -6.14
C SER A 18 -12.41 -21.34 -7.17
N THR A 19 -12.69 -20.12 -6.70
CA THR A 19 -12.80 -18.95 -7.57
C THR A 19 -11.42 -18.39 -7.89
N PRO A 20 -11.18 -17.91 -9.12
CA PRO A 20 -9.91 -17.30 -9.48
C PRO A 20 -9.63 -16.07 -8.61
N VAL A 21 -8.38 -15.90 -8.19
CA VAL A 21 -7.93 -14.67 -7.54
C VAL A 21 -7.94 -13.57 -8.59
N VAL A 22 -8.88 -12.65 -8.46
CA VAL A 22 -9.00 -11.49 -9.35
C VAL A 22 -8.28 -10.30 -8.72
N ASN A 23 -7.63 -9.50 -9.57
CA ASN A 23 -7.06 -8.24 -9.14
C ASN A 23 -8.18 -7.33 -8.61
N SER A 24 -7.93 -6.70 -7.47
CA SER A 24 -8.84 -5.71 -6.90
C SER A 24 -9.10 -4.54 -7.87
N ALA A 25 -10.23 -3.86 -7.76
CA ALA A 25 -10.49 -2.65 -8.55
C ALA A 25 -9.41 -1.56 -8.35
N ILE A 26 -8.78 -1.54 -7.17
CA ILE A 26 -7.69 -0.63 -6.82
C ILE A 26 -6.44 -0.91 -7.67
N THR A 27 -6.17 -2.18 -7.98
CA THR A 27 -5.04 -2.57 -8.84
C THR A 27 -5.20 -2.10 -10.29
N THR A 28 -6.43 -1.91 -10.77
CA THR A 28 -6.73 -1.47 -12.14
C THR A 28 -6.47 0.03 -12.36
N THR A 29 -6.60 0.86 -11.31
CA THR A 29 -6.33 2.30 -11.32
C THR A 29 -5.09 2.70 -10.51
N THR A 30 -4.17 1.76 -10.35
CA THR A 30 -2.91 1.90 -9.59
C THR A 30 -2.13 3.15 -9.95
N THR A 31 -1.96 3.47 -11.23
CA THR A 31 -1.17 4.64 -11.67
C THR A 31 -1.74 5.96 -11.12
N ILE A 32 -3.05 6.17 -11.25
CA ILE A 32 -3.70 7.40 -10.77
C ILE A 32 -3.61 7.49 -9.24
N PHE A 33 -3.85 6.37 -8.55
CA PHE A 33 -3.76 6.32 -7.10
C PHE A 33 -2.33 6.59 -6.61
N THR A 34 -1.33 6.06 -7.30
CA THR A 34 0.09 6.28 -7.01
C THR A 34 0.47 7.75 -7.15
N ILE A 35 0.06 8.39 -8.25
CA ILE A 35 0.31 9.82 -8.47
C ILE A 35 -0.34 10.65 -7.36
N PHE A 36 -1.58 10.35 -7.00
CA PHE A 36 -2.28 11.04 -5.92
C PHE A 36 -1.54 10.88 -4.57
N LEU A 37 -1.10 9.67 -4.23
CA LEU A 37 -0.33 9.41 -3.01
C LEU A 37 1.02 10.14 -3.02
N ILE A 38 1.71 10.20 -4.15
CA ILE A 38 2.97 10.95 -4.29
C ILE A 38 2.72 12.44 -4.05
N LEU A 39 1.70 13.04 -4.68
CA LEU A 39 1.35 14.44 -4.47
C LEU A 39 0.97 14.73 -3.01
N LEU A 40 0.18 13.84 -2.39
CA LEU A 40 -0.25 13.97 -1.01
C LEU A 40 0.93 13.85 -0.04
N SER A 41 1.86 12.93 -0.31
CA SER A 41 3.09 12.78 0.47
C SER A 41 3.96 14.03 0.36
N PHE A 42 4.19 14.53 -0.85
CA PHE A 42 5.02 15.70 -1.10
C PHE A 42 4.43 16.96 -0.47
N GLY A 43 3.11 17.15 -0.61
CA GLY A 43 2.40 18.26 0.04
C GLY A 43 2.51 18.18 1.56
N SER A 44 2.23 17.02 2.15
CA SER A 44 2.31 16.81 3.60
C SER A 44 3.73 17.04 4.14
N LEU A 45 4.74 16.57 3.42
CA LEU A 45 6.15 16.77 3.79
C LEU A 45 6.57 18.24 3.65
N SER A 46 6.14 18.90 2.57
CA SER A 46 6.42 20.33 2.32
C SER A 46 5.82 21.21 3.41
N PHE A 47 4.55 20.98 3.77
CA PHE A 47 3.94 21.64 4.92
C PHE A 47 4.69 21.32 6.22
N ASN A 48 5.22 20.11 6.35
CA ASN A 48 5.98 19.74 7.54
C ASN A 48 7.31 20.48 7.68
N LEU A 49 8.07 20.58 6.59
CA LEU A 49 9.42 21.14 6.57
C LEU A 49 9.46 22.66 6.42
N LEU A 50 8.52 23.26 5.69
CA LEU A 50 8.50 24.70 5.39
C LEU A 50 7.63 25.53 6.35
N GLY A 51 6.78 24.87 7.15
CA GLY A 51 5.93 25.55 8.13
C GLY A 51 6.73 26.04 9.34
N ASP A 52 6.40 27.24 9.84
CA ASP A 52 7.03 27.86 11.00
C ASP A 52 6.91 26.95 12.24
N ILE A 53 8.01 26.27 12.59
CA ILE A 53 8.06 25.20 13.61
C ILE A 53 7.60 25.74 14.97
N LYS A 54 7.86 27.02 15.25
CA LYS A 54 7.52 27.68 16.51
C LYS A 54 6.01 27.90 16.69
N LYS A 55 5.22 27.85 15.61
CA LYS A 55 3.77 28.02 15.62
C LYS A 55 3.00 26.71 15.47
N LYS A 56 3.69 25.58 15.27
CA LYS A 56 3.03 24.29 15.08
C LYS A 56 2.65 23.64 16.39
N SER A 57 1.35 23.33 16.51
CA SER A 57 0.88 22.40 17.53
C SER A 57 1.46 21.01 17.27
N PHE A 58 1.92 20.34 18.34
CA PHE A 58 2.40 18.97 18.32
C PHE A 58 1.42 18.01 17.62
N LEU A 59 0.11 18.20 17.85
CA LEU A 59 -0.93 17.37 17.24
C LEU A 59 -0.97 17.54 15.71
N SER A 60 -0.84 18.78 15.23
CA SER A 60 -0.81 19.06 13.77
C SER A 60 0.41 18.42 13.11
N TYR A 61 1.57 18.47 13.77
CA TYR A 61 2.79 17.81 13.29
C TYR A 61 2.65 16.29 13.24
N LEU A 62 2.08 15.67 14.28
CA LEU A 62 1.93 14.22 14.35
C LEU A 62 0.98 13.70 13.27
N ILE A 63 -0.13 14.40 13.02
CA ILE A 63 -1.08 14.06 11.95
C ILE A 63 -0.40 14.19 10.58
N SER A 64 0.24 15.31 10.27
CA SER A 64 0.90 15.51 8.98
C SER A 64 2.04 14.53 8.74
N ALA A 65 2.81 14.20 9.79
CA ALA A 65 3.89 13.22 9.71
C ALA A 65 3.35 11.80 9.45
N THR A 66 2.27 11.42 10.12
CA THR A 66 1.63 10.11 9.92
C THR A 66 1.06 9.98 8.51
N VAL A 67 0.37 11.02 8.03
CA VAL A 67 -0.15 11.07 6.66
C VAL A 67 0.98 10.97 5.64
N ALA A 68 2.05 11.74 5.82
CA ALA A 68 3.22 11.66 4.94
C ALA A 68 3.84 10.25 4.93
N ALA A 69 4.05 9.65 6.10
CA ALA A 69 4.66 8.32 6.22
C ALA A 69 3.82 7.23 5.54
N LEU A 70 2.50 7.23 5.76
CA LEU A 70 1.59 6.28 5.13
C LEU A 70 1.56 6.47 3.61
N SER A 71 1.49 7.71 3.13
CA SER A 71 1.47 7.99 1.69
C SER A 71 2.77 7.61 1.00
N ILE A 72 3.93 7.81 1.64
CA ILE A 72 5.22 7.33 1.12
C ILE A 72 5.25 5.81 1.08
N GLY A 73 4.83 5.13 2.15
CA GLY A 73 4.81 3.67 2.21
C GLY A 73 3.94 3.07 1.10
N PHE A 74 2.71 3.54 0.95
CA PHE A 74 1.81 3.04 -0.09
C PHE A 74 2.29 3.39 -1.50
N SER A 75 2.75 4.62 -1.74
CA SER A 75 3.27 4.99 -3.06
C SER A 75 4.50 4.17 -3.45
N ALA A 76 5.39 3.86 -2.51
CA ALA A 76 6.55 2.99 -2.77
C ALA A 76 6.12 1.59 -3.22
N VAL A 77 5.15 0.96 -2.55
CA VAL A 77 4.60 -0.35 -2.96
C VAL A 77 4.03 -0.29 -4.37
N TYR A 78 3.21 0.72 -4.67
CA TYR A 78 2.61 0.82 -6.00
C TYR A 78 3.63 1.14 -7.10
N VAL A 79 4.64 1.98 -6.83
CA VAL A 79 5.73 2.24 -7.78
C VAL A 79 6.53 0.97 -8.04
N MET A 80 6.87 0.19 -7.00
CA MET A 80 7.58 -1.08 -7.18
C MET A 80 6.78 -2.09 -8.02
N ASN A 81 5.47 -2.14 -7.81
CA ASN A 81 4.57 -2.96 -8.63
C ASN A 81 4.45 -2.46 -10.07
N TYR A 82 4.54 -1.15 -10.30
CA TYR A 82 4.57 -0.56 -11.64
C TYR A 82 5.87 -0.87 -12.40
N VAL A 83 7.02 -0.85 -11.71
CA VAL A 83 8.34 -1.15 -12.30
C VAL A 83 8.57 -2.67 -12.47
N GLY A 84 7.63 -3.50 -12.00
CA GLY A 84 7.64 -4.95 -12.23
C GLY A 84 8.44 -5.75 -11.20
N VAL A 85 8.74 -5.17 -10.03
CA VAL A 85 9.40 -5.88 -8.92
C VAL A 85 8.41 -6.77 -8.16
N TYR A 86 7.09 -6.52 -8.33
CA TYR A 86 5.95 -7.27 -7.77
C TYR A 86 6.16 -7.74 -6.33
N ILE A 87 5.67 -6.93 -5.38
CA ILE A 87 5.62 -7.24 -3.94
C ILE A 87 4.22 -7.63 -3.53
#